data_AF-S7QJF6-F1
#
_entry.id   AF-S7QJF6-F1
#
_cell.length_a   1.000
_cell.length_b   1.000
_cell.length_c   1.000
_cell.angle_alpha   90.00
_cell.angle_beta   90.00
_cell.angle_gamma   90.00
#
_symmetry.space_group_name_H-M   'P 1'
#
loop_
_entity.id
_entity.type
_entity.pdbx_description
1 polymer ?
#
loop_
_entity_poly.entity_id
_entity_poly.type
_entity_poly.pdbx_seq_one_letter_code
_entity_poly.pdbx_strand_id
1 'polypeptide(L)'
;MPRIKHLLHSVERYLETGDEEGEDAALEAFYSKLATSELQGSAKAEAYEKGVLLFFEHECYEGAFHLYDTMTEQGLLPTAALRARILALTMVLNLKKNAELLEGFKKVFAEGLVDQRTLRELLMFMEREGSAKLKFIRDVANLYAESHGPEFRFGPQMSSYLIYVNFSLGVTKDAAKVIEQYSTISMEEKKPLDPAPYTTYLDELLRRKEYAGEDVDAVLQQMDADGVQLDIPVFNVLISSEVRNHRYDKAFMLYQYLLSNRTKELYPDDHTYTALFKALFLLHSPRSALTRRDKRPANMMSPRELFYSMLAAHVSSTSAEGRVRMTRPSGIVTTAVLNAALRTFLIASDYPGAFVVARSFRACGVPLDEKTFRSTLDILTRSIFRSARARPRDPVRRWMNRFLGYPLGPALKADASEAEVLAMIIGISREPRLSLHSADYRLPDFQKEMTAAYERELVSNVAQALQKDDGPRLTIDEARSFQDVFKDIIEPEELKKKDEPQHLPLLASLGEDAPPLPDTSEAAPSLDLTNLERILRRAVLAALPDGAELQAAKSVSAAIAESKREMVPPKPHHSRKEQSADAPADEASQ
;
A
#
# COMPACT_ATOMS: atom_id res chain seq x y z
N MET A 1 -22.80 -20.98 30.44
CA MET A 1 -22.58 -20.28 29.15
C MET A 1 -23.48 -19.06 28.93
N PRO A 2 -24.84 -19.12 28.86
CA PRO A 2 -25.66 -17.95 28.53
C PRO A 2 -25.56 -16.83 29.58
N ARG A 3 -25.53 -17.21 30.87
CA ARG A 3 -25.47 -16.28 32.00
C ARG A 3 -24.17 -15.45 32.03
N ILE A 4 -23.04 -16.02 31.61
CA ILE A 4 -21.75 -15.30 31.54
C ILE A 4 -21.77 -14.31 30.37
N LYS A 5 -22.27 -14.71 29.19
CA LYS A 5 -22.43 -13.79 28.04
C LYS A 5 -23.32 -12.60 28.38
N HIS A 6 -24.44 -12.81 29.09
CA HIS A 6 -25.33 -11.73 29.54
C HIS A 6 -24.72 -10.81 30.61
N LEU A 7 -23.84 -11.35 31.46
CA LEU A 7 -23.08 -10.56 32.42
C LEU A 7 -22.10 -9.65 31.68
N LEU A 8 -21.27 -10.20 30.80
CA LEU A 8 -20.25 -9.47 30.05
C LEU A 8 -20.84 -8.40 29.13
N HIS A 9 -21.90 -8.73 28.38
CA HIS A 9 -22.56 -7.74 27.50
C HIS A 9 -23.15 -6.55 28.27
N SER A 10 -23.45 -6.72 29.56
CA SER A 10 -23.91 -5.60 30.37
C SER A 10 -22.79 -4.70 30.85
N VAL A 11 -21.61 -5.27 31.05
CA VAL A 11 -20.40 -4.56 31.48
C VAL A 11 -19.80 -3.82 30.28
N GLU A 12 -19.78 -4.45 29.11
CA GLU A 12 -19.36 -3.88 27.83
C GLU A 12 -20.04 -2.53 27.54
N ARG A 13 -21.35 -2.40 27.81
CA ARG A 13 -22.08 -1.13 27.64
C ARG A 13 -21.54 0.04 28.46
N TYR A 14 -20.96 -0.23 29.63
CA TYR A 14 -20.35 0.79 30.48
C TYR A 14 -18.89 1.06 30.06
N LEU A 15 -18.23 0.08 29.43
CA LEU A 15 -16.87 0.25 28.89
C LEU A 15 -16.86 0.99 27.54
N GLU A 16 -17.95 0.93 26.76
CA GLU A 16 -18.10 1.68 25.51
C GLU A 16 -18.18 3.21 25.70
N THR A 17 -18.48 3.70 26.92
CA THR A 17 -18.59 5.14 27.19
C THR A 17 -17.24 5.86 27.37
N GLY A 18 -16.14 5.13 27.61
CA GLY A 18 -14.77 5.64 27.53
C GLY A 18 -14.28 6.62 28.62
N ASP A 19 -15.10 7.00 29.59
CA ASP A 19 -14.73 7.88 30.71
C ASP A 19 -14.34 7.10 31.98
N GLU A 20 -13.53 7.68 32.88
CA GLU A 20 -13.14 7.07 34.18
C GLU A 20 -14.38 6.65 35.02
N GLU A 21 -15.46 7.44 34.98
CA GLU A 21 -16.74 7.09 35.61
C GLU A 21 -17.38 5.82 35.02
N GLY A 22 -17.08 5.52 33.75
CA GLY A 22 -17.52 4.32 33.05
C GLY A 22 -16.79 3.05 33.53
N GLU A 23 -15.51 3.15 33.89
CA GLU A 23 -14.71 2.03 34.41
C GLU A 23 -15.20 1.58 35.80
N ASP A 24 -15.43 2.52 36.71
CA ASP A 24 -16.00 2.25 38.03
C ASP A 24 -17.42 1.69 37.92
N ALA A 25 -18.26 2.27 37.06
CA ALA A 25 -19.61 1.76 36.80
C ALA A 25 -19.58 0.34 36.19
N ALA A 26 -18.62 0.04 35.32
CA ALA A 26 -18.42 -1.28 34.75
C ALA A 26 -18.03 -2.31 35.82
N LEU A 27 -17.15 -1.94 36.76
CA LEU A 27 -16.78 -2.79 37.91
C LEU A 27 -17.98 -3.05 38.81
N GLU A 28 -18.75 -2.01 39.18
CA GLU A 28 -19.96 -2.16 39.98
C GLU A 28 -21.00 -3.06 39.30
N ALA A 29 -21.21 -2.87 37.99
CA ALA A 29 -22.10 -3.70 37.19
C ALA A 29 -21.63 -5.16 37.15
N PHE A 30 -20.32 -5.39 37.02
CA PHE A 30 -19.72 -6.72 37.04
C PHE A 30 -20.01 -7.42 38.38
N TYR A 31 -19.70 -6.77 39.51
CA TYR A 31 -19.91 -7.36 40.83
C TYR A 31 -21.39 -7.58 41.18
N SER A 32 -22.25 -6.62 40.87
CA SER A 32 -23.70 -6.72 41.09
C SER A 32 -24.32 -7.89 40.31
N LYS A 33 -23.92 -8.05 39.04
CA LYS A 33 -24.37 -9.18 38.22
C LYS A 33 -23.75 -10.50 38.64
N LEU A 34 -22.50 -10.50 39.08
CA LEU A 34 -21.88 -11.71 39.58
C LEU A 34 -22.61 -12.22 40.83
N ALA A 35 -22.95 -11.32 41.76
CA ALA A 35 -23.70 -11.64 42.97
C ALA A 35 -25.10 -12.21 42.68
N THR A 36 -25.79 -11.70 41.66
CA THR A 36 -27.12 -12.18 41.26
C THR A 36 -27.10 -13.47 40.41
N SER A 37 -25.95 -13.86 39.88
CA SER A 37 -25.84 -14.96 38.91
C SER A 37 -25.68 -16.38 39.50
N GLU A 38 -25.54 -16.49 40.83
CA GLU A 38 -25.31 -17.75 41.58
C GLU A 38 -24.15 -18.63 41.03
N LEU A 39 -23.16 -18.02 40.37
CA LEU A 39 -22.02 -18.76 39.81
C LEU A 39 -21.08 -19.26 40.93
N GLN A 40 -20.69 -20.54 40.86
CA GLN A 40 -19.83 -21.19 41.86
C GLN A 40 -18.61 -21.84 41.21
N GLY A 41 -17.51 -21.89 41.96
CA GLY A 41 -16.27 -22.59 41.58
C GLY A 41 -15.71 -22.18 40.22
N SER A 42 -15.55 -23.15 39.31
CA SER A 42 -14.96 -22.95 37.98
C SER A 42 -15.74 -21.96 37.11
N ALA A 43 -17.07 -21.92 37.19
CA ALA A 43 -17.87 -20.97 36.41
C ALA A 43 -17.70 -19.52 36.88
N LYS A 44 -17.40 -19.33 38.17
CA LYS A 44 -17.06 -18.02 38.75
C LYS A 44 -15.67 -17.59 38.30
N ALA A 45 -14.69 -18.50 38.31
CA ALA A 45 -13.35 -18.25 37.78
C ALA A 45 -13.38 -17.86 36.28
N GLU A 46 -14.17 -18.57 35.46
CA GLU A 46 -14.36 -18.26 34.04
C GLU A 46 -14.98 -16.87 33.82
N ALA A 47 -15.92 -16.46 34.68
CA ALA A 47 -16.52 -15.13 34.61
C ALA A 47 -15.52 -14.02 34.94
N TYR A 48 -14.69 -14.20 35.98
CA TYR A 48 -13.60 -13.26 36.28
C TYR A 48 -12.59 -13.17 35.15
N GLU A 49 -12.15 -14.32 34.61
CA GLU A 49 -11.18 -14.33 33.52
C GLU A 49 -11.69 -13.60 32.28
N LYS A 50 -12.92 -13.90 31.85
CA LYS A 50 -13.54 -13.18 30.72
C LYS A 50 -13.78 -11.71 31.02
N GLY A 51 -14.08 -11.37 32.28
CA GLY A 51 -14.17 -9.97 32.72
C GLY A 51 -12.85 -9.23 32.57
N VAL A 52 -11.75 -9.79 33.07
CA VAL A 52 -10.40 -9.21 32.93
C VAL A 52 -10.04 -9.01 31.45
N LEU A 53 -10.36 -9.98 30.58
CA LEU A 53 -10.11 -9.87 29.14
C LEU A 53 -10.97 -8.79 28.47
N LEU A 54 -12.23 -8.63 28.88
CA LEU A 54 -13.11 -7.58 28.38
C LEU A 54 -12.57 -6.19 28.78
N PHE A 55 -12.10 -6.01 30.01
CA PHE A 55 -11.48 -4.74 30.41
C PHE A 55 -10.21 -4.45 29.61
N PHE A 56 -9.43 -5.48 29.23
CA PHE A 56 -8.30 -5.32 28.31
C PHE A 56 -8.71 -4.88 26.89
N GLU A 57 -9.88 -5.28 26.39
CA GLU A 57 -10.37 -4.84 25.07
C GLU A 57 -10.60 -3.34 25.00
N HIS A 58 -11.05 -2.77 26.11
CA HIS A 58 -11.39 -1.36 26.23
C HIS A 58 -10.27 -0.52 26.85
N GLU A 59 -9.06 -1.08 26.99
CA GLU A 59 -7.87 -0.40 27.54
C GLU A 59 -8.04 0.08 29.01
N CYS A 60 -9.05 -0.45 29.72
CA CYS A 60 -9.34 -0.20 31.15
C CYS A 60 -8.45 -1.09 32.04
N TYR A 61 -7.16 -0.75 32.13
CA TYR A 61 -6.17 -1.59 32.79
C TYR A 61 -6.32 -1.65 34.31
N GLU A 62 -6.75 -0.56 34.97
CA GLU A 62 -6.88 -0.51 36.43
C GLU A 62 -7.96 -1.46 36.94
N GLY A 63 -9.13 -1.44 36.31
CA GLY A 63 -10.23 -2.34 36.55
C GLY A 63 -9.89 -3.78 36.21
N ALA A 64 -9.08 -4.02 35.16
CA ALA A 64 -8.58 -5.35 34.86
C ALA A 64 -7.66 -5.90 35.98
N PHE A 65 -6.74 -5.09 36.52
CA PHE A 65 -5.93 -5.47 37.68
C PHE A 65 -6.81 -5.70 38.91
N HIS A 66 -7.79 -4.83 39.17
CA HIS A 66 -8.68 -4.97 40.31
C HIS A 66 -9.49 -6.28 40.26
N LEU A 67 -10.03 -6.64 39.09
CA LEU A 67 -10.73 -7.91 38.88
C LEU A 67 -9.79 -9.11 39.05
N TYR A 68 -8.57 -9.01 38.54
CA TYR A 68 -7.57 -10.07 38.67
C TYR A 68 -7.13 -10.28 40.12
N ASP A 69 -6.83 -9.20 40.85
CA ASP A 69 -6.42 -9.26 42.26
C ASP A 69 -7.56 -9.84 43.10
N THR A 70 -8.79 -9.35 42.91
CA THR A 70 -9.99 -9.88 43.58
C THR A 70 -10.21 -11.36 43.29
N MET A 71 -9.98 -11.80 42.06
CA MET A 71 -10.06 -13.22 41.69
C MET A 71 -9.04 -14.06 42.50
N THR A 72 -7.80 -13.58 42.62
CA THR A 72 -6.75 -14.28 43.37
C THR A 72 -6.98 -14.28 44.88
N GLU A 73 -7.48 -13.17 45.45
CA GLU A 73 -7.82 -13.05 46.88
C GLU A 73 -8.95 -14.01 47.28
N GLN A 74 -9.90 -14.25 46.36
CA GLN A 74 -10.97 -15.25 46.55
C GLN A 74 -10.49 -16.70 46.39
N GLY A 75 -9.20 -16.93 46.17
CA GLY A 75 -8.61 -18.25 46.00
C GLY A 75 -8.99 -18.94 44.68
N LEU A 76 -9.51 -18.19 43.69
CA LEU A 76 -9.79 -18.72 42.36
C LEU A 76 -8.48 -18.75 41.56
N LEU A 77 -8.17 -19.89 40.94
CA LEU A 77 -6.92 -20.08 40.21
C LEU A 77 -7.04 -19.49 38.79
N PRO A 78 -6.28 -18.44 38.42
CA PRO A 78 -6.28 -17.92 37.06
C PRO A 78 -5.50 -18.84 36.12
N THR A 79 -5.93 -18.93 34.86
CA THR A 79 -5.24 -19.72 33.84
C THR A 79 -3.80 -19.23 33.63
N ALA A 80 -2.93 -20.13 33.17
CA ALA A 80 -1.55 -19.77 32.82
C ALA A 80 -1.52 -18.68 31.74
N ALA A 81 -2.45 -18.73 30.77
CA ALA A 81 -2.57 -17.71 29.73
C ALA A 81 -2.96 -16.34 30.30
N LEU A 82 -3.94 -16.26 31.20
CA LEU A 82 -4.32 -15.00 31.85
C LEU A 82 -3.16 -14.43 32.68
N ARG A 83 -2.45 -15.27 33.44
CA ARG A 83 -1.27 -14.85 34.21
C ARG A 83 -0.15 -14.33 33.33
N ALA A 84 0.10 -14.97 32.19
CA ALA A 84 1.07 -14.48 31.21
C ALA A 84 0.66 -13.10 30.66
N ARG A 85 -0.62 -12.88 30.33
CA ARG A 85 -1.14 -11.59 29.85
C ARG A 85 -0.98 -10.48 30.90
N ILE A 86 -1.30 -10.77 32.16
CA ILE A 86 -1.11 -9.83 33.27
C ILE A 86 0.38 -9.46 33.43
N LEU A 87 1.30 -10.43 33.32
CA LEU A 87 2.74 -10.16 33.34
C LEU A 87 3.19 -9.29 32.15
N ALA A 88 2.66 -9.54 30.96
CA ALA A 88 2.93 -8.74 29.76
C ALA A 88 2.43 -7.30 29.94
N LEU A 89 1.24 -7.12 30.47
CA LEU A 89 0.70 -5.79 30.76
C LEU A 89 1.49 -5.07 31.86
N THR A 90 1.87 -5.78 32.93
CA THR A 90 2.74 -5.26 33.99
C THR A 90 4.07 -4.76 33.43
N MET A 91 4.60 -5.43 32.40
CA MET A 91 5.77 -4.98 31.65
C MET A 91 5.47 -3.73 30.82
N VAL A 92 4.39 -3.72 30.03
CA VAL A 92 4.00 -2.57 29.18
C VAL A 92 3.83 -1.30 30.00
N LEU A 93 3.18 -1.40 31.15
CA LEU A 93 2.95 -0.32 32.11
C LEU A 93 4.18 -0.03 33.00
N ASN A 94 5.27 -0.77 32.82
CA ASN A 94 6.54 -0.60 33.56
C ASN A 94 6.36 -0.63 35.09
N LEU A 95 5.42 -1.44 35.58
CA LEU A 95 5.08 -1.53 37.01
C LEU A 95 6.09 -2.35 37.82
N LYS A 96 6.86 -3.22 37.15
CA LYS A 96 7.86 -4.10 37.78
C LYS A 96 9.16 -4.14 36.99
N LYS A 97 10.25 -4.49 37.67
CA LYS A 97 11.57 -4.67 37.04
C LYS A 97 11.57 -5.89 36.12
N ASN A 98 12.30 -5.80 35.02
CA ASN A 98 12.43 -6.90 34.05
C ASN A 98 12.85 -8.24 34.67
N ALA A 99 13.74 -8.25 35.68
CA ALA A 99 14.18 -9.48 36.32
C ALA A 99 13.02 -10.19 37.07
N GLU A 100 12.15 -9.43 37.74
CA GLU A 100 10.98 -9.99 38.43
C GLU A 100 9.94 -10.51 37.44
N LEU A 101 9.77 -9.81 36.32
CA LEU A 101 8.88 -10.22 35.24
C LEU A 101 9.34 -11.51 34.57
N LEU A 102 10.65 -11.65 34.28
CA LEU A 102 11.23 -12.87 33.72
C LEU A 102 11.05 -14.08 34.64
N GLU A 103 11.22 -13.89 35.96
CA GLU A 103 10.95 -14.95 36.94
C GLU A 103 9.46 -15.32 37.00
N GLY A 104 8.57 -14.32 36.85
CA GLY A 104 7.13 -14.55 36.70
C GLY A 104 6.81 -15.41 35.47
N PHE A 105 7.34 -15.03 34.30
CA PHE A 105 7.16 -15.78 33.06
C PHE A 105 7.70 -17.20 33.16
N LYS A 106 8.88 -17.38 33.76
CA LYS A 106 9.48 -18.70 33.98
C LYS A 106 8.58 -19.63 34.78
N LYS A 107 7.95 -19.12 35.85
CA LYS A 107 7.00 -19.91 36.67
C LYS A 107 5.76 -20.30 35.87
N VAL A 108 5.21 -19.38 35.09
CA VAL A 108 4.02 -19.63 34.27
C VAL A 108 4.32 -20.65 33.16
N PHE A 109 5.47 -20.54 32.49
CA PHE A 109 5.84 -21.46 31.41
C PHE A 109 6.23 -22.85 31.91
N ALA A 110 6.73 -22.98 33.14
CA ALA A 110 7.02 -24.28 33.76
C ALA A 110 5.77 -25.16 33.95
N GLU A 111 4.57 -24.59 33.90
CA GLU A 111 3.31 -25.35 33.95
C GLU A 111 2.98 -26.06 32.63
N GLY A 112 3.59 -25.65 31.51
CA GLY A 112 3.37 -26.27 30.19
C GLY A 112 1.98 -26.05 29.59
N LEU A 113 1.19 -25.12 30.13
CA LEU A 113 -0.19 -24.84 29.70
C LEU A 113 -0.33 -23.67 28.72
N VAL A 114 0.77 -22.97 28.43
CA VAL A 114 0.79 -21.85 27.47
C VAL A 114 1.26 -22.40 26.12
N ASP A 115 0.46 -22.25 25.07
CA ASP A 115 0.83 -22.68 23.73
C ASP A 115 1.66 -21.61 22.98
N GLN A 116 2.29 -22.02 21.87
CA GLN A 116 3.14 -21.13 21.06
C GLN A 116 2.35 -19.97 20.45
N ARG A 117 1.05 -20.18 20.16
CA ARG A 117 0.18 -19.13 19.61
C ARG A 117 -0.02 -18.01 20.63
N THR A 118 -0.40 -18.36 21.86
CA THR A 118 -0.57 -17.41 22.97
C THR A 118 0.73 -16.69 23.27
N LEU A 119 1.86 -17.41 23.29
CA LEU A 119 3.18 -16.78 23.44
C LEU A 119 3.41 -15.72 22.35
N ARG A 120 3.24 -16.07 21.08
CA ARG A 120 3.48 -15.14 19.98
C ARG A 120 2.58 -13.91 20.07
N GLU A 121 1.29 -14.08 20.34
CA GLU A 121 0.33 -12.98 20.52
C GLU A 121 0.76 -12.04 21.66
N LEU A 122 1.21 -12.62 22.77
CA LEU A 122 1.73 -11.88 23.92
C LEU A 122 3.00 -11.08 23.57
N LEU A 123 3.95 -11.70 22.87
CA LEU A 123 5.19 -11.04 22.44
C LEU A 123 4.91 -9.88 21.47
N MET A 124 4.02 -10.10 20.50
CA MET A 124 3.60 -9.05 19.55
C MET A 124 2.87 -7.90 20.26
N PHE A 125 2.03 -8.19 21.25
CA PHE A 125 1.41 -7.16 22.09
C PHE A 125 2.48 -6.32 22.80
N MET A 126 3.43 -6.97 23.47
CA MET A 126 4.53 -6.28 24.16
C MET A 126 5.36 -5.39 23.21
N GLU A 127 5.61 -5.84 21.98
CA GLU A 127 6.33 -5.07 20.96
C GLU A 127 5.54 -3.83 20.51
N ARG A 128 4.25 -4.02 20.21
CA ARG A 128 3.38 -3.01 19.61
C ARG A 128 3.14 -1.81 20.51
N GLU A 129 2.99 -2.05 21.80
CA GLU A 129 2.85 -0.96 22.80
C GLU A 129 4.15 -0.16 22.97
N GLY A 130 5.27 -0.57 22.34
CA GLY A 130 6.52 0.18 22.26
C GLY A 130 7.35 0.22 23.55
N SER A 131 6.76 -0.13 24.70
CA SER A 131 7.44 -0.18 26.00
C SER A 131 8.46 -1.32 26.11
N ALA A 132 8.23 -2.44 25.43
CA ALA A 132 9.13 -3.60 25.51
C ALA A 132 10.33 -3.44 24.59
N LYS A 133 11.54 -3.56 25.16
CA LYS A 133 12.74 -3.71 24.34
C LYS A 133 12.71 -5.07 23.65
N LEU A 134 13.02 -5.12 22.34
CA LEU A 134 13.12 -6.37 21.57
C LEU A 134 14.02 -7.44 22.23
N LYS A 135 15.04 -7.02 22.98
CA LYS A 135 15.88 -7.93 23.76
C LYS A 135 15.08 -8.68 24.83
N PHE A 136 14.20 -7.98 25.55
CA PHE A 136 13.34 -8.59 26.56
C PHE A 136 12.35 -9.57 25.93
N ILE A 137 11.76 -9.21 24.79
CA ILE A 137 10.87 -10.09 24.01
C ILE A 137 11.58 -11.40 23.66
N ARG A 138 12.80 -11.31 23.15
CA ARG A 138 13.64 -12.47 22.85
C ARG A 138 13.96 -13.29 24.11
N ASP A 139 14.29 -12.63 25.22
CA ASP A 139 14.62 -13.31 26.48
C ASP A 139 13.39 -14.09 27.02
N VAL A 140 12.17 -13.55 26.90
CA VAL A 140 10.92 -14.25 27.24
C VAL A 140 10.69 -15.47 26.35
N ALA A 141 10.94 -15.36 25.04
CA ALA A 141 10.84 -16.49 24.12
C ALA A 141 11.85 -17.60 24.44
N ASN A 142 13.10 -17.23 24.78
CA ASN A 142 14.11 -18.20 25.19
C ASN A 142 13.72 -18.93 26.48
N LEU A 143 13.15 -18.22 27.47
CA LEU A 143 12.63 -18.85 28.69
C LEU A 143 11.53 -19.86 28.40
N TYR A 144 10.65 -19.55 27.44
CA TYR A 144 9.63 -20.49 27.01
C TYR A 144 10.25 -21.75 26.38
N ALA A 145 11.25 -21.61 25.52
CA ALA A 145 11.94 -22.77 24.95
C ALA A 145 12.64 -23.61 26.04
N GLU A 146 13.32 -22.95 26.99
CA GLU A 146 13.99 -23.61 28.11
C GLU A 146 13.02 -24.40 29.01
N SER A 147 11.81 -23.86 29.25
CA SER A 147 10.83 -24.53 30.11
C SER A 147 10.20 -25.78 29.46
N HIS A 148 10.23 -25.88 28.14
CA HIS A 148 9.70 -27.03 27.38
C HIS A 148 10.78 -28.08 27.07
N GLY A 149 12.05 -27.82 27.45
CA GLY A 149 13.16 -28.75 27.36
C GLY A 149 14.05 -28.57 26.12
N PRO A 150 15.23 -29.22 26.09
CA PRO A 150 16.24 -29.01 25.06
C PRO A 150 15.86 -29.51 23.66
N GLU A 151 14.89 -30.44 23.58
CA GLU A 151 14.35 -30.96 22.31
C GLU A 151 13.24 -30.07 21.74
N PHE A 152 12.76 -29.09 22.50
CA PHE A 152 11.68 -28.22 22.04
C PHE A 152 12.13 -27.35 20.84
N ARG A 153 11.26 -27.23 19.84
CA ARG A 153 11.47 -26.40 18.66
C ARG A 153 10.23 -25.56 18.37
N PHE A 154 10.46 -24.33 17.91
CA PHE A 154 9.39 -23.44 17.52
C PHE A 154 8.81 -23.82 16.15
N GLY A 155 7.49 -23.73 16.02
CA GLY A 155 6.78 -23.88 14.76
C GLY A 155 7.05 -22.71 13.80
N PRO A 156 6.63 -22.81 12.53
CA PRO A 156 7.02 -21.90 11.47
C PRO A 156 6.68 -20.43 11.75
N GLN A 157 5.50 -20.16 12.30
CA GLN A 157 5.09 -18.78 12.54
C GLN A 157 5.85 -18.13 13.68
N MET A 158 6.20 -18.88 14.72
CA MET A 158 7.00 -18.38 15.84
C MET A 158 8.47 -18.23 15.43
N SER A 159 9.01 -19.18 14.66
CA SER A 159 10.35 -19.08 14.08
C SER A 159 10.50 -17.85 13.16
N SER A 160 9.52 -17.59 12.30
CA SER A 160 9.49 -16.38 11.45
C SER A 160 9.53 -15.10 12.29
N TYR A 161 8.74 -15.05 13.37
CA TYR A 161 8.73 -13.90 14.29
C TYR A 161 10.08 -13.71 14.99
N LEU A 162 10.69 -14.79 15.52
CA LEU A 162 11.99 -14.71 16.19
C LEU A 162 13.13 -14.34 15.24
N ILE A 163 13.07 -14.76 13.98
CA ILE A 163 14.00 -14.31 12.95
C ILE A 163 13.91 -12.80 12.80
N TYR A 164 12.71 -12.25 12.60
CA TYR A 164 12.49 -10.80 12.53
C TYR A 164 13.01 -10.06 13.77
N VAL A 165 12.73 -10.55 14.97
CA VAL A 165 13.21 -9.93 16.23
C VAL A 165 14.74 -9.93 16.30
N ASN A 166 15.40 -11.05 15.96
CA ASN A 166 16.86 -11.16 15.97
C ASN A 166 17.52 -10.27 14.90
N PHE A 167 16.92 -10.17 13.71
CA PHE A 167 17.37 -9.27 12.66
C PHE A 167 17.25 -7.81 13.08
N SER A 168 16.14 -7.43 13.72
CA SER A 168 15.90 -6.08 14.25
C SER A 168 16.86 -5.70 15.39
N LEU A 169 17.30 -6.70 16.18
CA LEU A 169 18.35 -6.53 17.19
C LEU A 169 19.78 -6.48 16.62
N GLY A 170 19.96 -6.75 15.32
CA GLY A 170 21.28 -6.82 14.69
C GLY A 170 22.03 -8.13 14.91
N VAL A 171 21.44 -9.11 15.60
CA VAL A 171 22.10 -10.38 15.99
C VAL A 171 21.83 -11.49 14.95
N THR A 172 22.49 -11.40 13.79
CA THR A 172 22.26 -12.32 12.65
C THR A 172 22.61 -13.77 12.97
N LYS A 173 23.62 -14.00 13.81
CA LYS A 173 24.02 -15.35 14.23
C LYS A 173 22.91 -16.09 14.96
N ASP A 174 22.14 -15.39 15.79
CA ASP A 174 21.03 -16.02 16.52
C ASP A 174 19.84 -16.25 15.58
N ALA A 175 19.60 -15.38 14.59
CA ALA A 175 18.62 -15.66 13.54
C ALA A 175 19.01 -16.92 12.72
N ALA A 176 20.30 -17.09 12.41
CA ALA A 176 20.79 -18.27 11.69
C ALA A 176 20.58 -19.56 12.52
N LYS A 177 20.82 -19.51 13.84
CA LYS A 177 20.51 -20.62 14.75
C LYS A 177 19.03 -20.99 14.75
N VAL A 178 18.12 -20.00 14.66
CA VAL A 178 16.68 -20.28 14.59
C VAL A 178 16.34 -21.08 13.32
N ILE A 179 16.94 -20.73 12.17
CA ILE A 179 16.78 -21.51 10.93
C ILE A 179 17.39 -22.91 11.06
N GLU A 180 18.60 -23.03 11.60
CA GLU A 180 19.24 -24.32 11.83
C GLU A 180 18.38 -25.22 12.73
N GLN A 181 17.87 -24.69 13.84
CA GLN A 181 16.94 -25.39 14.72
C GLN A 181 15.64 -25.78 14.00
N TYR A 182 15.11 -24.91 13.15
CA TYR A 182 13.91 -25.22 12.36
C TYR A 182 14.18 -26.33 11.32
N SER A 183 15.34 -26.34 10.69
CA SER A 183 15.74 -27.38 9.72
C SER A 183 15.81 -28.77 10.35
N THR A 184 16.23 -28.87 11.62
CA THR A 184 16.30 -30.16 12.34
C THR A 184 14.93 -30.84 12.49
N ILE A 185 13.83 -30.07 12.52
CA ILE A 185 12.46 -30.61 12.59
C ILE A 185 12.16 -31.50 11.38
N SER A 186 12.67 -31.14 10.18
CA SER A 186 12.48 -31.93 8.95
C SER A 186 13.09 -33.33 9.08
N MET A 187 14.30 -33.39 9.64
CA MET A 187 15.04 -34.65 9.79
C MET A 187 14.37 -35.61 10.79
N GLU A 188 13.76 -35.06 11.84
CA GLU A 188 13.12 -35.83 12.91
C GLU A 188 11.69 -36.25 12.56
N GLU A 189 10.88 -35.35 11.99
CA GLU A 189 9.46 -35.60 11.74
C GLU A 189 9.12 -36.12 10.33
N LYS A 190 10.07 -36.10 9.38
CA LYS A 190 9.86 -36.47 7.97
C LYS A 190 8.65 -35.79 7.32
N LYS A 191 8.32 -34.57 7.76
CA LYS A 191 7.27 -33.73 7.18
C LYS A 191 7.89 -32.65 6.30
N PRO A 192 7.19 -32.20 5.24
CA PRO A 192 7.64 -31.04 4.48
C PRO A 192 7.64 -29.81 5.40
N LEU A 193 8.76 -29.08 5.43
CA LEU A 193 8.85 -27.83 6.14
C LEU A 193 8.03 -26.74 5.44
N ASP A 194 7.56 -25.78 6.23
CA ASP A 194 6.95 -24.56 5.72
C ASP A 194 8.06 -23.62 5.23
N PRO A 195 7.96 -23.04 4.02
CA PRO A 195 8.95 -22.09 3.52
C PRO A 195 8.96 -20.76 4.27
N ALA A 196 7.93 -20.41 5.04
CA ALA A 196 7.77 -19.09 5.65
C ALA A 196 8.98 -18.61 6.50
N PRO A 197 9.62 -19.43 7.36
CA PRO A 197 10.80 -19.00 8.10
C PRO A 197 11.97 -18.63 7.19
N TYR A 198 12.22 -19.40 6.13
CA TYR A 198 13.29 -19.12 5.15
C TYR A 198 12.98 -17.85 4.36
N THR A 199 11.74 -17.68 3.90
CA THR A 199 11.28 -16.46 3.22
C THR A 199 11.46 -15.23 4.11
N THR A 200 11.12 -15.34 5.40
CA THR A 200 11.30 -14.24 6.38
C THR A 200 12.78 -13.92 6.60
N TYR A 201 13.61 -14.95 6.76
CA TYR A 201 15.06 -14.79 6.89
C TYR A 201 15.66 -14.08 5.68
N LEU A 202 15.26 -14.50 4.48
CA LEU A 202 15.72 -13.93 3.23
C LEU A 202 15.26 -12.47 3.06
N ASP A 203 14.01 -12.13 3.37
CA ASP A 203 13.53 -10.74 3.27
C ASP A 203 14.28 -9.82 4.23
N GLU A 204 14.45 -10.25 5.48
CA GLU A 204 15.18 -9.47 6.49
C GLU A 204 16.66 -9.32 6.16
N LEU A 205 17.30 -10.36 5.62
CA LEU A 205 18.67 -10.27 5.09
C LEU A 205 18.76 -9.24 3.96
N LEU A 206 17.85 -9.31 2.98
CA LEU A 206 17.84 -8.45 1.79
C LEU A 206 17.41 -7.00 2.06
N ARG A 207 16.76 -6.72 3.20
CA ARG A 207 16.45 -5.35 3.66
C ARG A 207 17.66 -4.62 4.20
N ARG A 208 18.72 -5.33 4.58
CA ARG A 208 19.97 -4.72 5.01
C ARG A 208 20.67 -4.06 3.83
N LYS A 209 21.33 -2.93 4.09
CA LYS A 209 22.10 -2.21 3.06
C LYS A 209 23.33 -2.98 2.60
N GLU A 210 23.88 -3.82 3.47
CA GLU A 210 25.10 -4.58 3.26
C GLU A 210 24.79 -6.06 3.49
N TYR A 211 24.54 -6.81 2.42
CA TYR A 211 24.51 -8.28 2.41
C TYR A 211 25.38 -8.77 1.26
N ALA A 212 26.06 -9.90 1.45
CA ALA A 212 26.78 -10.55 0.36
C ALA A 212 25.82 -11.38 -0.49
N GLY A 213 26.05 -11.46 -1.80
CA GLY A 213 25.29 -12.38 -2.66
C GLY A 213 25.41 -13.83 -2.20
N GLU A 214 26.58 -14.19 -1.65
CA GLU A 214 26.86 -15.51 -1.06
C GLU A 214 25.92 -15.84 0.12
N ASP A 215 25.48 -14.85 0.90
CA ASP A 215 24.55 -15.06 2.01
C ASP A 215 23.17 -15.50 1.48
N VAL A 216 22.75 -14.94 0.34
CA VAL A 216 21.49 -15.30 -0.33
C VAL A 216 21.60 -16.69 -0.92
N ASP A 217 22.70 -16.98 -1.61
CA ASP A 217 22.96 -18.30 -2.21
C ASP A 217 23.02 -19.38 -1.13
N ALA A 218 23.60 -19.10 0.05
CA ALA A 218 23.63 -20.02 1.17
C ALA A 218 22.23 -20.35 1.71
N VAL A 219 21.35 -19.35 1.84
CA VAL A 219 19.95 -19.58 2.27
C VAL A 219 19.20 -20.43 1.22
N LEU A 220 19.37 -20.14 -0.07
CA LEU A 220 18.71 -20.90 -1.13
C LEU A 220 19.24 -22.35 -1.21
N GLN A 221 20.55 -22.56 -1.02
CA GLN A 221 21.14 -23.90 -0.92
C GLN A 221 20.65 -24.66 0.32
N GLN A 222 20.50 -23.97 1.45
CA GLN A 222 19.94 -24.56 2.66
C GLN A 222 18.49 -25.00 2.44
N MET A 223 17.66 -24.17 1.77
CA MET A 223 16.29 -24.56 1.40
C MET A 223 16.27 -25.82 0.54
N ASP A 224 17.15 -25.93 -0.47
CA ASP A 224 17.25 -27.11 -1.33
C ASP A 224 17.70 -28.36 -0.53
N ALA A 225 18.70 -28.21 0.35
CA ALA A 225 19.17 -29.29 1.22
C ALA A 225 18.09 -29.78 2.21
N ASP A 226 17.26 -28.87 2.71
CA ASP A 226 16.15 -29.17 3.61
C ASP A 226 14.89 -29.67 2.88
N GLY A 227 14.94 -29.79 1.54
CA GLY A 227 13.84 -30.24 0.70
C GLY A 227 12.69 -29.23 0.56
N VAL A 228 12.95 -27.96 0.84
CA VAL A 228 11.97 -26.86 0.77
C VAL A 228 11.99 -26.26 -0.63
N GLN A 229 10.90 -26.46 -1.36
CA GLN A 229 10.76 -25.87 -2.70
C GLN A 229 10.57 -24.36 -2.61
N LEU A 230 11.21 -23.63 -3.55
CA LEU A 230 11.03 -22.19 -3.68
C LEU A 230 9.59 -21.91 -4.14
N ASP A 231 8.90 -21.04 -3.41
CA ASP A 231 7.53 -20.61 -3.68
C ASP A 231 7.48 -19.16 -4.19
N ILE A 232 6.28 -18.69 -4.53
CA ILE A 232 6.10 -17.31 -5.01
C ILE A 232 6.51 -16.25 -3.98
N PRO A 233 6.19 -16.36 -2.68
CA PRO A 233 6.73 -15.49 -1.64
C PRO A 233 8.26 -15.31 -1.69
N VAL A 234 9.04 -16.38 -1.86
CA VAL A 234 10.50 -16.27 -2.03
C VAL A 234 10.87 -15.44 -3.26
N PHE A 235 10.26 -15.73 -4.41
CA PHE A 235 10.52 -14.95 -5.63
C PHE A 235 10.10 -13.48 -5.48
N ASN A 236 9.00 -13.19 -4.78
CA ASN A 236 8.53 -11.83 -4.52
C ASN A 236 9.53 -11.04 -3.67
N VAL A 237 10.12 -11.69 -2.67
CA VAL A 237 11.19 -11.12 -1.83
C VAL A 237 12.43 -10.81 -2.68
N LEU A 238 12.88 -11.76 -3.51
CA LEU A 238 14.01 -11.58 -4.42
C LEU A 238 13.75 -10.42 -5.41
N ILE A 239 12.63 -10.44 -6.13
CA ILE A 239 12.26 -9.39 -7.10
C ILE A 239 12.18 -8.03 -6.40
N SER A 240 11.51 -7.95 -5.25
CA SER A 240 11.37 -6.69 -4.51
C SER A 240 12.71 -6.13 -4.04
N SER A 241 13.63 -7.00 -3.62
CA SER A 241 14.99 -6.63 -3.26
C SER A 241 15.79 -6.10 -4.45
N GLU A 242 15.74 -6.79 -5.60
CA GLU A 242 16.43 -6.35 -6.82
C GLU A 242 15.93 -4.98 -7.28
N VAL A 243 14.61 -4.74 -7.21
CA VAL A 243 14.00 -3.43 -7.51
C VAL A 243 14.45 -2.36 -6.52
N ARG A 244 14.51 -2.67 -5.22
CA ARG A 244 14.98 -1.76 -4.16
C ARG A 244 16.44 -1.37 -4.36
N ASN A 245 17.26 -2.30 -4.86
CA ASN A 245 18.69 -2.11 -5.12
C ASN A 245 18.99 -1.58 -6.53
N HIS A 246 17.98 -1.14 -7.29
CA HIS A 246 18.12 -0.60 -8.65
C HIS A 246 18.70 -1.60 -9.67
N ARG A 247 18.67 -2.91 -9.36
CA ARG A 247 19.14 -4.01 -10.23
C ARG A 247 17.97 -4.55 -11.05
N TYR A 248 17.40 -3.67 -11.88
CA TYR A 248 16.17 -3.94 -12.61
C TYR A 248 16.30 -5.09 -13.63
N ASP A 249 17.48 -5.27 -14.20
CA ASP A 249 17.81 -6.40 -15.09
C ASP A 249 17.55 -7.75 -14.42
N LYS A 250 18.07 -7.93 -13.20
CA LYS A 250 17.85 -9.13 -12.39
C LYS A 250 16.38 -9.32 -12.01
N ALA A 251 15.68 -8.25 -11.64
CA ALA A 251 14.25 -8.31 -11.34
C ALA A 251 13.43 -8.84 -12.54
N PHE A 252 13.71 -8.37 -13.76
CA PHE A 252 13.03 -8.87 -14.96
C PHE A 252 13.49 -10.27 -15.37
N MET A 253 14.74 -10.67 -15.10
CA MET A 253 15.18 -12.06 -15.32
C MET A 253 14.45 -13.05 -14.40
N LEU A 254 14.29 -12.71 -13.11
CA LEU A 254 13.51 -13.51 -12.16
C LEU A 254 12.05 -13.65 -12.60
N TYR A 255 11.47 -12.58 -13.13
CA TYR A 255 10.12 -12.65 -13.70
C TYR A 255 10.05 -13.57 -14.93
N GLN A 256 11.02 -13.47 -15.87
CA GLN A 256 11.08 -14.37 -17.02
C GLN A 256 11.26 -15.84 -16.61
N TYR A 257 12.01 -16.09 -15.54
CA TYR A 257 12.12 -17.41 -14.93
C TYR A 257 10.75 -17.92 -14.43
N LEU A 258 10.00 -17.09 -13.71
CA LEU A 258 8.63 -17.42 -13.27
C LEU A 258 7.70 -17.71 -14.46
N LEU A 259 7.84 -16.97 -15.56
CA LEU A 259 7.06 -17.20 -16.78
C LEU A 259 7.39 -18.52 -17.47
N SER A 260 8.67 -18.93 -17.44
CA SER A 260 9.15 -20.14 -18.11
C SER A 260 8.89 -21.41 -17.29
N ASN A 261 8.85 -21.29 -15.96
CA ASN A 261 8.67 -22.41 -15.01
C ASN A 261 7.30 -22.35 -14.32
N ARG A 262 6.25 -21.90 -15.02
CA ARG A 262 4.91 -21.75 -14.44
C ARG A 262 4.37 -23.10 -13.94
N THR A 263 4.16 -23.19 -12.64
CA THR A 263 3.39 -24.27 -12.00
C THR A 263 2.22 -23.66 -11.24
N LYS A 264 1.38 -24.50 -10.61
CA LYS A 264 0.29 -24.01 -9.74
C LYS A 264 0.84 -23.20 -8.55
N GLU A 265 2.03 -23.55 -8.08
CA GLU A 265 2.70 -22.95 -6.93
C GLU A 265 3.61 -21.79 -7.34
N LEU A 266 4.13 -21.80 -8.58
CA LEU A 266 4.94 -20.75 -9.19
C LEU A 266 4.14 -19.91 -10.18
N TYR A 267 3.13 -19.20 -9.67
CA TYR A 267 2.31 -18.29 -10.46
C TYR A 267 2.42 -16.83 -9.97
N PRO A 268 2.82 -15.87 -10.83
CA PRO A 268 2.94 -14.47 -10.43
C PRO A 268 1.67 -13.91 -9.80
N ASP A 269 1.82 -13.27 -8.65
CA ASP A 269 0.73 -12.69 -7.86
C ASP A 269 0.77 -11.16 -7.87
N ASP A 270 -0.11 -10.54 -7.07
CA ASP A 270 -0.19 -9.09 -6.97
C ASP A 270 1.09 -8.45 -6.44
N HIS A 271 1.81 -9.10 -5.52
CA HIS A 271 3.11 -8.65 -5.05
C HIS A 271 4.16 -8.66 -6.17
N THR A 272 4.20 -9.71 -7.00
CA THR A 272 5.10 -9.79 -8.17
C THR A 272 4.87 -8.61 -9.10
N TYR A 273 3.61 -8.39 -9.52
CA TYR A 273 3.26 -7.32 -10.46
C TYR A 273 3.48 -5.94 -9.86
N THR A 274 3.16 -5.74 -8.57
CA THR A 274 3.39 -4.46 -7.88
C THR A 274 4.88 -4.09 -7.88
N ALA A 275 5.77 -5.03 -7.56
CA ALA A 275 7.21 -4.80 -7.56
C ALA A 275 7.72 -4.43 -8.97
N LEU A 276 7.26 -5.14 -10.01
CA LEU A 276 7.66 -4.87 -11.39
C LEU A 276 7.10 -3.54 -11.92
N PHE A 277 5.85 -3.18 -11.61
CA PHE A 277 5.34 -1.85 -11.94
C PHE A 277 6.10 -0.75 -11.20
N LYS A 278 6.50 -0.97 -9.94
CA LYS A 278 7.38 -0.03 -9.22
C LYS A 278 8.73 0.13 -9.93
N ALA A 279 9.31 -0.96 -10.45
CA ALA A 279 10.54 -0.90 -11.25
C ALA A 279 10.35 -0.05 -12.51
N LEU A 280 9.27 -0.31 -13.27
CA LEU A 280 8.92 0.47 -14.46
C LEU A 280 8.68 1.94 -14.13
N PHE A 281 7.95 2.24 -13.05
CA PHE A 281 7.72 3.60 -12.58
C PHE A 281 9.04 4.35 -12.34
N LEU A 282 10.02 3.71 -11.69
CA LEU A 282 11.34 4.30 -11.46
C LEU A 282 12.13 4.49 -12.76
N LEU A 283 12.09 3.52 -13.68
CA LEU A 283 12.77 3.58 -14.98
C LEU A 283 12.20 4.63 -15.95
N HIS A 284 10.91 4.94 -15.82
CA HIS A 284 10.21 6.00 -16.56
C HIS A 284 10.25 7.37 -15.84
N SER A 285 10.58 7.39 -14.54
CA SER A 285 10.71 8.64 -13.79
C SER A 285 11.88 9.49 -14.32
N PRO A 286 11.80 10.82 -14.20
CA PRO A 286 12.88 11.70 -14.61
C PRO A 286 14.17 11.36 -13.86
N ARG A 287 15.27 11.25 -14.59
CA ARG A 287 16.56 10.93 -14.01
C ARG A 287 17.11 12.10 -13.19
N SER A 288 17.39 11.86 -11.91
CA SER A 288 18.19 12.74 -11.06
C SER A 288 19.68 12.42 -11.27
N ALA A 289 20.58 13.23 -10.71
CA ALA A 289 22.03 12.94 -10.76
C ALA A 289 22.35 11.53 -10.19
N LEU A 290 21.58 11.06 -9.22
CA LEU A 290 21.73 9.75 -8.57
C LEU A 290 21.25 8.59 -9.46
N THR A 291 20.16 8.78 -10.22
CA THR A 291 19.55 7.71 -11.05
C THR A 291 20.07 7.68 -12.49
N ARG A 292 21.06 8.52 -12.83
CA ARG A 292 21.73 8.49 -14.15
C ARG A 292 22.59 7.24 -14.37
N ARG A 293 23.00 6.57 -13.29
CA ARG A 293 23.80 5.33 -13.33
C ARG A 293 22.93 4.10 -13.68
N ASP A 294 21.63 4.18 -13.45
CA ASP A 294 20.69 3.10 -13.69
C ASP A 294 20.46 2.92 -15.21
N LYS A 295 21.06 1.86 -15.75
CA LYS A 295 20.87 1.47 -17.15
C LYS A 295 19.48 0.86 -17.32
N ARG A 296 18.81 1.21 -18.42
CA ARG A 296 17.56 0.54 -18.80
C ARG A 296 17.90 -0.89 -19.21
N PRO A 297 17.29 -1.92 -18.61
CA PRO A 297 17.58 -3.30 -18.93
C PRO A 297 17.23 -3.62 -20.39
N ALA A 298 18.01 -4.50 -21.03
CA ALA A 298 17.69 -4.98 -22.38
C ALA A 298 16.48 -5.92 -22.39
N ASN A 299 16.26 -6.66 -21.29
CA ASN A 299 15.11 -7.53 -21.05
C ASN A 299 13.91 -6.80 -20.43
N MET A 300 13.92 -5.46 -20.43
CA MET A 300 12.82 -4.66 -19.88
C MET A 300 11.54 -4.93 -20.68
N MET A 301 10.51 -5.40 -19.98
CA MET A 301 9.18 -5.54 -20.56
C MET A 301 8.48 -4.17 -20.55
N SER A 302 7.71 -3.86 -21.59
CA SER A 302 6.95 -2.60 -21.63
C SER A 302 5.82 -2.61 -20.58
N PRO A 303 5.36 -1.43 -20.10
CA PRO A 303 4.20 -1.35 -19.21
C PRO A 303 2.95 -2.04 -19.78
N ARG A 304 2.75 -1.99 -21.11
CA ARG A 304 1.62 -2.63 -21.79
C ARG A 304 1.70 -4.15 -21.76
N GLU A 305 2.88 -4.72 -22.05
CA GLU A 305 3.11 -6.18 -21.98
C GLU A 305 2.99 -6.71 -20.54
N LEU A 306 3.49 -5.98 -19.54
CA LEU A 306 3.34 -6.36 -18.13
C LEU A 306 1.87 -6.39 -17.71
N PHE A 307 1.13 -5.35 -18.12
CA PHE A 307 -0.29 -5.25 -17.82
C PHE A 307 -1.11 -6.34 -18.54
N TYR A 308 -0.75 -6.66 -19.79
CA TYR A 308 -1.34 -7.78 -20.53
C TYR A 308 -1.11 -9.10 -19.79
N SER A 309 0.13 -9.39 -19.39
CA SER A 309 0.48 -10.62 -18.67
C SER A 309 -0.29 -10.74 -17.35
N MET A 310 -0.42 -9.64 -16.60
CA MET A 310 -1.22 -9.57 -15.38
C MET A 310 -2.71 -9.86 -15.63
N LEU A 311 -3.31 -9.25 -16.66
CA LEU A 311 -4.72 -9.50 -16.97
C LEU A 311 -4.95 -10.92 -17.52
N ALA A 312 -4.04 -11.45 -18.34
CA ALA A 312 -4.08 -12.84 -18.77
C ALA A 312 -4.00 -13.78 -17.56
N ALA A 313 -3.19 -13.41 -16.57
CA ALA A 313 -3.05 -14.17 -15.34
C ALA A 313 -4.34 -14.18 -14.51
N HIS A 314 -4.98 -13.02 -14.38
CA HIS A 314 -6.30 -12.84 -13.75
C HIS A 314 -7.42 -13.60 -14.46
N VAL A 315 -7.48 -13.55 -15.79
CA VAL A 315 -8.47 -14.30 -16.58
C VAL A 315 -8.31 -15.80 -16.31
N SER A 316 -7.07 -16.29 -16.28
CA SER A 316 -6.79 -17.71 -16.07
C SER A 316 -7.22 -18.18 -14.67
N SER A 317 -7.01 -17.36 -13.62
CA SER A 317 -7.41 -17.71 -12.25
C SER A 317 -8.92 -17.60 -12.00
N THR A 318 -9.62 -16.72 -12.73
CA THR A 318 -11.08 -16.50 -12.59
C THR A 318 -11.92 -17.42 -13.49
N SER A 319 -11.30 -18.22 -14.36
CA SER A 319 -11.97 -19.08 -15.35
C SER A 319 -12.46 -20.43 -14.82
N ALA A 320 -12.58 -20.60 -13.50
CA ALA A 320 -13.21 -21.79 -12.91
C ALA A 320 -14.60 -22.02 -13.54
N GLU A 321 -14.83 -23.23 -14.08
CA GLU A 321 -16.08 -23.68 -14.73
C GLU A 321 -16.36 -23.19 -16.17
N GLY A 322 -15.33 -22.75 -16.92
CA GLY A 322 -15.48 -22.50 -18.37
C GLY A 322 -16.26 -21.22 -18.71
N ARG A 323 -16.53 -20.35 -17.72
CA ARG A 323 -17.06 -19.00 -17.93
C ARG A 323 -16.06 -17.99 -17.38
N VAL A 324 -15.40 -17.23 -18.25
CA VAL A 324 -14.55 -16.10 -17.88
C VAL A 324 -15.40 -15.06 -17.14
N ARG A 325 -15.14 -14.84 -15.85
CA ARG A 325 -15.79 -13.79 -15.06
C ARG A 325 -14.75 -12.76 -14.60
N MET A 326 -14.43 -11.82 -15.49
CA MET A 326 -13.54 -10.69 -15.20
C MET A 326 -13.94 -9.93 -13.91
N THR A 327 -15.22 -9.91 -13.56
CA THR A 327 -15.73 -9.17 -12.41
C THR A 327 -15.50 -9.84 -11.06
N ARG A 328 -14.90 -11.05 -11.01
CA ARG A 328 -14.57 -11.71 -9.75
C ARG A 328 -13.25 -11.16 -9.22
N PRO A 329 -13.19 -10.68 -7.97
CA PRO A 329 -11.93 -10.35 -7.33
C PRO A 329 -10.99 -11.56 -7.36
N SER A 330 -9.72 -11.33 -7.63
CA SER A 330 -8.66 -12.34 -7.59
C SER A 330 -7.51 -11.80 -6.76
N GLY A 331 -6.71 -12.68 -6.14
CA GLY A 331 -5.47 -12.27 -5.48
C GLY A 331 -4.37 -11.72 -6.41
N ILE A 332 -4.62 -11.61 -7.73
CA ILE A 332 -3.64 -11.08 -8.71
C ILE A 332 -3.91 -9.60 -9.01
N VAL A 333 -5.17 -9.22 -9.15
CA VAL A 333 -5.59 -7.85 -9.50
C VAL A 333 -6.21 -7.23 -8.25
N THR A 334 -5.38 -6.47 -7.54
CA THR A 334 -5.75 -5.74 -6.33
C THR A 334 -5.68 -4.23 -6.57
N THR A 335 -6.28 -3.44 -5.67
CA THR A 335 -6.20 -1.97 -5.71
C THR A 335 -4.74 -1.49 -5.72
N ALA A 336 -3.85 -2.18 -4.99
CA ALA A 336 -2.42 -1.84 -4.92
C ALA A 336 -1.72 -1.97 -6.28
N VAL A 337 -1.92 -3.09 -6.99
CA VAL A 337 -1.31 -3.32 -8.31
C VAL A 337 -1.84 -2.35 -9.35
N LEU A 338 -3.17 -2.16 -9.40
CA LEU A 338 -3.78 -1.23 -10.36
C LEU A 338 -3.33 0.22 -10.10
N ASN A 339 -3.13 0.60 -8.83
CA ASN A 339 -2.52 1.88 -8.46
C ASN A 339 -1.07 1.99 -8.95
N ALA A 340 -0.25 0.95 -8.76
CA ALA A 340 1.12 0.92 -9.26
C ALA A 340 1.17 1.01 -10.80
N ALA A 341 0.31 0.27 -11.48
CA ALA A 341 0.17 0.30 -12.94
C ALA A 341 -0.25 1.69 -13.42
N LEU A 342 -1.33 2.27 -12.87
CA LEU A 342 -1.84 3.58 -13.27
C LEU A 342 -0.77 4.67 -13.16
N ARG A 343 -0.05 4.70 -12.03
CA ARG A 343 1.08 5.62 -11.82
C ARG A 343 2.19 5.42 -12.86
N THR A 344 2.48 4.17 -13.23
CA THR A 344 3.48 3.82 -14.25
C THR A 344 3.09 4.34 -15.63
N PHE A 345 1.84 4.13 -16.06
CA PHE A 345 1.35 4.64 -17.34
C PHE A 345 1.32 6.18 -17.39
N LEU A 346 0.94 6.83 -16.28
CA LEU A 346 0.94 8.29 -16.18
C LEU A 346 2.35 8.89 -16.27
N ILE A 347 3.33 8.32 -15.55
CA ILE A 347 4.71 8.83 -15.60
C ILE A 347 5.38 8.55 -16.95
N ALA A 348 4.99 7.45 -17.63
CA ALA A 348 5.42 7.14 -18.98
C ALA A 348 4.71 7.98 -20.06
N SER A 349 3.78 8.87 -19.67
CA SER A 349 2.92 9.66 -20.57
C SER A 349 2.08 8.82 -21.56
N ASP A 350 1.82 7.56 -21.24
CA ASP A 350 0.90 6.69 -22.01
C ASP A 350 -0.53 6.84 -21.44
N TYR A 351 -1.14 7.99 -21.71
CA TYR A 351 -2.50 8.30 -21.27
C TYR A 351 -3.59 7.34 -21.81
N PRO A 352 -3.51 6.84 -23.06
CA PRO A 352 -4.41 5.80 -23.54
C PRO A 352 -4.33 4.52 -22.69
N GLY A 353 -3.11 4.07 -22.36
CA GLY A 353 -2.92 2.94 -21.47
C GLY A 353 -3.43 3.21 -20.05
N ALA A 354 -3.13 4.39 -19.49
CA ALA A 354 -3.64 4.82 -18.18
C ALA A 354 -5.18 4.77 -18.11
N PHE A 355 -5.88 5.15 -19.20
CA PHE A 355 -7.33 5.05 -19.30
C PHE A 355 -7.82 3.58 -19.23
N VAL A 356 -7.12 2.67 -19.92
CA VAL A 356 -7.44 1.23 -19.85
C VAL A 356 -7.25 0.69 -18.44
N VAL A 357 -6.18 1.09 -17.73
CA VAL A 357 -5.97 0.71 -16.32
C VAL A 357 -7.07 1.27 -15.43
N ALA A 358 -7.42 2.55 -15.53
CA ALA A 358 -8.49 3.17 -14.75
C ALA A 358 -9.83 2.43 -14.93
N ARG A 359 -10.17 2.07 -16.17
CA ARG A 359 -11.37 1.29 -16.45
C ARG A 359 -11.32 -0.14 -15.91
N SER A 360 -10.12 -0.69 -15.72
CA SER A 360 -9.93 -2.04 -15.20
C SER A 360 -10.34 -2.17 -13.73
N PHE A 361 -10.33 -1.09 -12.93
CA PHE A 361 -10.90 -1.10 -11.58
C PHE A 361 -12.37 -1.56 -11.61
N ARG A 362 -13.20 -0.93 -12.46
CA ARG A 362 -14.60 -1.32 -12.64
C ARG A 362 -14.74 -2.68 -13.32
N ALA A 363 -13.92 -2.99 -14.32
CA ALA A 363 -14.02 -4.25 -15.05
C ALA A 363 -13.70 -5.47 -14.17
N CYS A 364 -12.78 -5.31 -13.22
CA CYS A 364 -12.34 -6.34 -12.29
C CYS A 364 -13.09 -6.35 -10.94
N GLY A 365 -14.03 -5.42 -10.73
CA GLY A 365 -14.76 -5.30 -9.46
C GLY A 365 -13.90 -4.85 -8.29
N VAL A 366 -12.81 -4.11 -8.56
CA VAL A 366 -11.87 -3.62 -7.55
C VAL A 366 -12.26 -2.19 -7.14
N PRO A 367 -12.35 -1.88 -5.84
CA PRO A 367 -12.71 -0.54 -5.38
C PRO A 367 -11.61 0.48 -5.74
N LEU A 368 -12.06 1.65 -6.15
CA LEU A 368 -11.22 2.82 -6.40
C LEU A 368 -11.06 3.57 -5.07
N ASP A 369 -9.82 3.72 -4.59
CA ASP A 369 -9.54 4.41 -3.32
C ASP A 369 -9.20 5.89 -3.53
N GLU A 370 -9.35 6.70 -2.48
CA GLU A 370 -8.97 8.13 -2.49
C GLU A 370 -7.48 8.30 -2.86
N LYS A 371 -6.65 7.35 -2.42
CA LYS A 371 -5.22 7.29 -2.72
C LYS A 371 -4.96 7.23 -4.23
N THR A 372 -5.79 6.54 -5.01
CA THR A 372 -5.73 6.48 -6.48
C THR A 372 -5.79 7.88 -7.07
N PHE A 373 -6.80 8.65 -6.65
CA PHE A 373 -7.02 10.03 -7.13
C PHE A 373 -5.90 10.95 -6.74
N ARG A 374 -5.57 11.01 -5.44
CA ARG A 374 -4.50 11.85 -4.92
C ARG A 374 -3.19 11.62 -5.68
N SER A 375 -2.84 10.35 -5.90
CA SER A 375 -1.60 9.98 -6.60
C SER A 375 -1.62 10.34 -8.08
N THR A 376 -2.77 10.18 -8.74
CA THR A 376 -2.94 10.52 -10.15
C THR A 376 -2.83 12.02 -10.37
N LEU A 377 -3.51 12.81 -9.53
CA LEU A 377 -3.46 14.27 -9.57
C LEU A 377 -2.04 14.78 -9.28
N ASP A 378 -1.38 14.25 -8.25
CA ASP A 378 0.01 14.60 -7.91
C ASP A 378 0.99 14.35 -9.07
N ILE A 379 0.89 13.21 -9.76
CA ILE A 379 1.73 12.92 -10.94
C ILE A 379 1.45 13.89 -12.09
N LEU A 380 0.18 14.16 -12.38
CA LEU A 380 -0.21 15.09 -13.45
C LEU A 380 0.26 16.51 -13.14
N THR A 381 0.06 16.99 -11.91
CA THR A 381 0.53 18.30 -11.44
C THR A 381 2.03 18.44 -11.56
N ARG A 382 2.81 17.44 -11.09
CA ARG A 382 4.27 17.43 -11.27
C ARG A 382 4.68 17.39 -12.74
N SER A 383 3.97 16.64 -13.57
CA SER A 383 4.20 16.59 -15.02
C SER A 383 3.99 17.97 -15.65
N ILE A 384 2.93 18.68 -15.27
CA ILE A 384 2.62 20.05 -15.71
C ILE A 384 3.74 21.01 -15.30
N PHE A 385 4.15 21.03 -14.04
CA PHE A 385 5.25 21.91 -13.60
C PHE A 385 6.57 21.61 -14.29
N ARG A 386 6.87 20.32 -14.56
CA ARG A 386 8.04 19.93 -15.36
C ARG A 386 7.93 20.43 -16.80
N SER A 387 6.74 20.32 -17.39
CA SER A 387 6.43 20.77 -18.74
C SER A 387 6.53 22.31 -18.86
N ALA A 388 6.17 23.04 -17.82
CA ALA A 388 6.26 24.50 -17.78
C ALA A 388 7.69 25.01 -17.90
N ARG A 389 8.66 24.26 -17.34
CA ARG A 389 10.11 24.55 -17.40
C ARG A 389 10.75 24.22 -18.76
N ALA A 390 10.06 23.46 -19.62
CA ALA A 390 10.58 23.12 -20.94
C ALA A 390 10.52 24.33 -21.89
N ARG A 391 11.23 24.25 -23.03
CA ARG A 391 11.24 25.35 -24.01
C ARG A 391 9.85 25.55 -24.62
N PRO A 392 9.45 26.76 -25.03
CA PRO A 392 8.13 27.01 -25.63
C PRO A 392 7.75 26.11 -26.82
N ARG A 393 8.74 25.69 -27.61
CA ARG A 393 8.54 24.82 -28.78
C ARG A 393 8.54 23.32 -28.47
N ASP A 394 8.88 22.93 -27.23
CA ASP A 394 8.97 21.54 -26.79
C ASP A 394 7.59 20.85 -26.83
N PRO A 395 7.46 19.64 -27.42
CA PRO A 395 6.21 18.88 -27.44
C PRO A 395 5.57 18.72 -26.05
N VAL A 396 6.38 18.60 -24.99
CA VAL A 396 5.90 18.42 -23.62
C VAL A 396 5.22 19.69 -23.09
N ARG A 397 5.75 20.88 -23.45
CA ARG A 397 5.11 22.17 -23.12
C ARG A 397 3.84 22.42 -23.94
N ARG A 398 3.81 21.95 -25.18
CA ARG A 398 2.60 21.98 -26.02
C ARG A 398 1.50 21.08 -25.45
N TRP A 399 1.85 19.87 -25.02
CA TRP A 399 0.91 18.96 -24.35
C TRP A 399 0.28 19.64 -23.13
N MET A 400 1.09 20.26 -22.26
CA MET A 400 0.61 20.98 -21.08
C MET A 400 -0.39 22.08 -21.45
N ASN A 401 -0.04 22.92 -22.43
CA ASN A 401 -0.90 24.01 -22.90
C ASN A 401 -2.24 23.48 -23.45
N ARG A 402 -2.18 22.44 -24.30
CA ARG A 402 -3.36 21.75 -24.85
C ARG A 402 -4.22 21.14 -23.73
N PHE A 403 -3.59 20.49 -22.75
CA PHE A 403 -4.27 19.84 -21.63
C PHE A 403 -5.02 20.83 -20.74
N LEU A 404 -4.38 21.95 -20.39
CA LEU A 404 -4.94 22.98 -19.51
C LEU A 404 -5.98 23.90 -20.18
N GLY A 405 -6.21 23.79 -21.50
CA GLY A 405 -7.23 24.61 -22.16
C GLY A 405 -6.71 25.76 -23.03
N TYR A 406 -5.40 25.90 -23.19
CA TYR A 406 -4.75 27.05 -23.86
C TYR A 406 -3.82 26.61 -24.99
N PRO A 407 -4.32 25.96 -26.06
CA PRO A 407 -3.46 25.35 -27.09
C PRO A 407 -2.52 26.33 -27.81
N LEU A 408 -2.87 27.62 -27.85
CA LEU A 408 -2.13 28.67 -28.57
C LEU A 408 -1.23 29.57 -27.69
N GLY A 409 -1.28 29.46 -26.36
CA GLY A 409 -0.63 30.42 -25.46
C GLY A 409 -0.10 29.78 -24.18
N PRO A 410 0.69 30.50 -23.36
CA PRO A 410 1.15 29.97 -22.09
C PRO A 410 -0.07 29.76 -21.17
N ALA A 411 -0.32 28.51 -20.79
CA ALA A 411 -1.41 28.17 -19.88
C ALA A 411 -1.15 28.59 -18.43
N LEU A 412 0.12 28.77 -18.04
CA LEU A 412 0.54 29.02 -16.66
C LEU A 412 1.34 30.32 -16.55
N LYS A 413 1.06 31.08 -15.49
CA LYS A 413 1.89 32.19 -15.04
C LYS A 413 3.21 31.67 -14.46
N ALA A 414 4.23 32.52 -14.39
CA ALA A 414 5.55 32.14 -13.88
C ALA A 414 5.54 31.76 -12.37
N ASP A 415 4.54 32.26 -11.64
CA ASP A 415 4.31 32.14 -10.20
C ASP A 415 3.11 31.23 -9.84
N ALA A 416 2.61 30.44 -10.80
CA ALA A 416 1.43 29.60 -10.59
C ALA A 416 1.62 28.61 -9.42
N SER A 417 0.63 28.56 -8.52
CA SER A 417 0.69 27.70 -7.32
C SER A 417 0.22 26.27 -7.62
N GLU A 418 0.60 25.30 -6.77
CA GLU A 418 0.13 23.92 -6.89
C GLU A 418 -1.40 23.81 -6.78
N ALA A 419 -2.01 24.63 -5.91
CA ALA A 419 -3.45 24.67 -5.73
C ALA A 419 -4.19 25.16 -6.98
N GLU A 420 -3.63 26.14 -7.70
CA GLU A 420 -4.19 26.62 -8.97
C GLU A 420 -4.16 25.52 -10.04
N VAL A 421 -3.06 24.80 -10.16
CA VAL A 421 -2.94 23.68 -11.11
C VAL A 421 -3.91 22.55 -10.77
N LEU A 422 -4.03 22.19 -9.50
CA LEU A 422 -4.99 21.20 -9.04
C LEU A 422 -6.43 21.64 -9.32
N ALA A 423 -6.77 22.91 -9.09
CA ALA A 423 -8.09 23.46 -9.39
C ALA A 423 -8.41 23.38 -10.89
N MET A 424 -7.43 23.66 -11.77
CA MET A 424 -7.59 23.49 -13.22
C MET A 424 -7.84 22.03 -13.61
N ILE A 425 -7.09 21.08 -13.04
CA ILE A 425 -7.29 19.64 -13.31
C ILE A 425 -8.68 19.18 -12.81
N ILE A 426 -9.09 19.63 -11.63
CA ILE A 426 -10.42 19.32 -11.08
C ILE A 426 -11.51 19.96 -11.96
N GLY A 427 -11.30 21.17 -12.49
CA GLY A 427 -12.18 21.80 -13.48
C GLY A 427 -12.43 20.92 -14.70
N ILE A 428 -11.36 20.35 -15.27
CA ILE A 428 -11.44 19.40 -16.41
C ILE A 428 -12.32 18.19 -16.06
N SER A 429 -12.25 17.70 -14.82
CA SER A 429 -13.06 16.54 -14.39
C SER A 429 -14.56 16.83 -14.38
N ARG A 430 -14.94 18.10 -14.17
CA ARG A 430 -16.34 18.55 -14.11
C ARG A 430 -16.93 18.80 -15.48
N GLU A 431 -16.11 19.02 -16.51
CA GLU A 431 -16.57 19.24 -17.87
C GLU A 431 -16.91 17.91 -18.59
N PRO A 432 -18.18 17.68 -18.97
CA PRO A 432 -18.55 16.45 -19.66
C PRO A 432 -18.15 16.47 -21.14
N ARG A 433 -17.88 17.65 -21.72
CA ARG A 433 -17.51 17.82 -23.12
C ARG A 433 -16.00 17.70 -23.28
N LEU A 434 -15.57 16.78 -24.15
CA LEU A 434 -14.17 16.67 -24.53
C LEU A 434 -13.81 17.82 -25.49
N SER A 435 -13.14 18.84 -24.97
CA SER A 435 -12.67 20.03 -25.69
C SER A 435 -11.19 20.23 -25.44
N LEU A 436 -10.42 20.90 -26.32
CA LEU A 436 -9.10 21.43 -25.97
C LEU A 436 -9.11 22.86 -25.42
N HIS A 437 -10.26 23.51 -25.44
CA HIS A 437 -10.48 24.87 -24.97
C HIS A 437 -11.21 24.86 -23.63
N SER A 438 -10.67 25.58 -22.65
CA SER A 438 -11.38 25.85 -21.38
C SER A 438 -12.62 26.73 -21.64
N ALA A 439 -13.64 26.69 -20.78
CA ALA A 439 -14.75 27.64 -20.83
C ALA A 439 -14.31 29.12 -20.80
N ASP A 440 -13.17 29.40 -20.17
CA ASP A 440 -12.54 30.73 -20.09
C ASP A 440 -11.60 31.04 -21.27
N TYR A 441 -11.39 30.08 -22.19
CA TYR A 441 -10.60 30.30 -23.39
C TYR A 441 -11.41 31.13 -24.41
N ARG A 442 -11.12 32.43 -24.48
CA ARG A 442 -11.54 33.27 -25.61
C ARG A 442 -10.54 33.10 -26.74
N LEU A 443 -10.99 32.69 -27.94
CA LEU A 443 -10.17 32.80 -29.14
C LEU A 443 -9.70 34.27 -29.25
N PRO A 444 -8.39 34.52 -29.46
CA PRO A 444 -7.93 35.87 -29.73
C PRO A 444 -8.66 36.39 -30.97
N ASP A 445 -9.25 37.57 -30.84
CA ASP A 445 -9.96 38.24 -31.93
C ASP A 445 -8.89 38.71 -32.92
N PHE A 446 -8.56 37.84 -33.89
CA PHE A 446 -7.39 37.94 -34.76
C PHE A 446 -7.30 39.31 -35.42
N GLN A 447 -8.44 39.92 -35.73
CA GLN A 447 -8.55 41.26 -36.29
C GLN A 447 -7.97 42.32 -35.33
N LYS A 448 -8.41 42.32 -34.05
CA LYS A 448 -7.97 43.29 -33.02
C LYS A 448 -6.51 43.12 -32.65
N GLU A 449 -6.01 41.89 -32.58
CA GLU A 449 -4.60 41.66 -32.28
C GLU A 449 -3.69 42.02 -33.45
N MET A 450 -4.14 41.84 -34.69
CA MET A 450 -3.42 42.37 -35.85
C MET A 450 -3.39 43.90 -35.84
N THR A 451 -4.49 44.56 -35.49
CA THR A 451 -4.52 46.03 -35.33
C THR A 451 -3.58 46.48 -34.21
N ALA A 452 -3.57 45.79 -33.07
CA ALA A 452 -2.68 46.11 -31.94
C ALA A 452 -1.19 45.82 -32.26
N ALA A 453 -0.90 44.82 -33.07
CA ALA A 453 0.45 44.56 -33.58
C ALA A 453 0.89 45.63 -34.58
N TYR A 454 -0.01 46.06 -35.47
CA TYR A 454 0.21 47.16 -36.41
C TYR A 454 0.43 48.49 -35.67
N GLU A 455 -0.33 48.75 -34.60
CA GLU A 455 -0.16 49.92 -33.73
C GLU A 455 1.17 49.87 -32.95
N ARG A 456 1.62 48.70 -32.48
CA ARG A 456 2.95 48.57 -31.84
C ARG A 456 4.09 48.80 -32.81
N GLU A 457 3.99 48.35 -34.05
CA GLU A 457 4.97 48.68 -35.11
C GLU A 457 4.93 50.16 -35.48
N LEU A 458 3.73 50.76 -35.57
CA LEU A 458 3.56 52.19 -35.83
C LEU A 458 4.17 53.04 -34.71
N VAL A 459 3.94 52.66 -33.44
CA VAL A 459 4.52 53.33 -32.26
C VAL A 459 6.03 53.12 -32.19
N SER A 460 6.56 51.96 -32.59
CA SER A 460 8.00 51.71 -32.68
C SER A 460 8.66 52.59 -33.76
N ASN A 461 8.00 52.77 -34.89
CA ASN A 461 8.51 53.59 -36.00
C ASN A 461 8.40 55.10 -35.70
N VAL A 462 7.35 55.53 -34.98
CA VAL A 462 7.22 56.91 -34.49
C VAL A 462 8.19 57.20 -33.33
N ALA A 463 8.44 56.23 -32.45
CA ALA A 463 9.43 56.34 -31.38
C ALA A 463 10.87 56.42 -31.92
N GLN A 464 11.18 55.76 -33.04
CA GLN A 464 12.46 55.92 -33.74
C GLN A 464 12.58 57.28 -34.44
N ALA A 465 11.46 57.87 -34.90
CA ALA A 465 11.45 59.21 -35.49
C ALA A 465 11.60 60.34 -34.44
N LEU A 466 11.19 60.10 -33.20
CA LEU A 466 11.28 61.06 -32.09
C LEU A 466 12.63 61.04 -31.34
N GLN A 467 13.58 60.18 -31.72
CA GLN A 467 14.96 60.15 -31.18
C GLN A 467 15.92 61.16 -31.84
N LYS A 468 15.41 62.11 -32.64
CA LYS A 468 16.19 63.25 -33.15
C LYS A 468 15.45 64.56 -32.89
N ASP A 469 15.51 65.08 -31.67
CA ASP A 469 15.83 66.50 -31.44
C ASP A 469 16.03 66.83 -29.95
N ASP A 470 16.86 67.86 -29.71
CA ASP A 470 17.60 68.22 -28.49
C ASP A 470 16.80 68.75 -27.27
N GLY A 471 17.31 68.50 -26.05
CA GLY A 471 17.23 69.44 -24.91
C GLY A 471 16.78 68.91 -23.53
N PRO A 472 17.18 69.50 -22.37
CA PRO A 472 17.50 68.73 -21.15
C PRO A 472 16.64 68.92 -19.88
N ARG A 473 16.62 67.82 -19.08
CA ARG A 473 16.78 67.64 -17.60
C ARG A 473 15.67 68.00 -16.58
N LEU A 474 15.51 67.09 -15.58
CA LEU A 474 15.69 67.24 -14.11
C LEU A 474 15.33 65.87 -13.41
N THR A 475 16.26 65.03 -12.93
CA THR A 475 17.00 64.86 -11.64
C THR A 475 16.36 64.01 -10.50
N ILE A 476 16.71 62.72 -10.50
CA ILE A 476 17.30 61.81 -9.46
C ILE A 476 16.94 61.91 -7.95
N ASP A 477 16.43 63.01 -7.40
CA ASP A 477 16.23 63.12 -5.93
C ASP A 477 14.85 62.71 -5.42
N GLU A 478 13.93 62.30 -6.29
CA GLU A 478 12.64 61.69 -5.89
C GLU A 478 12.71 60.16 -5.81
N ALA A 479 13.87 59.56 -6.13
CA ALA A 479 14.07 58.11 -6.18
C ALA A 479 14.71 57.51 -4.91
N ARG A 480 14.73 58.25 -3.79
CA ARG A 480 15.26 57.79 -2.49
C ARG A 480 14.27 58.03 -1.36
N SER A 481 13.23 57.20 -1.29
CA SER A 481 12.40 57.03 -0.10
C SER A 481 11.61 55.73 -0.26
N PHE A 482 11.59 54.91 0.79
CA PHE A 482 10.93 53.59 0.92
C PHE A 482 11.73 52.36 0.49
N GLN A 483 13.01 52.32 0.90
CA GLN A 483 13.83 51.10 0.93
C GLN A 483 14.01 50.53 2.36
N ASP A 484 13.09 50.81 3.30
CA ASP A 484 13.18 50.39 4.71
C ASP A 484 11.86 49.75 5.22
N VAL A 485 11.48 48.56 4.73
CA VAL A 485 10.61 47.60 5.48
C VAL A 485 10.85 46.14 5.03
N PHE A 486 12.11 45.75 4.78
CA PHE A 486 12.47 44.33 4.60
C PHE A 486 13.74 44.01 5.39
N LYS A 487 13.58 44.02 6.71
CA LYS A 487 14.46 43.32 7.65
C LYS A 487 13.55 42.86 8.77
N ASP A 488 13.16 41.59 8.73
CA ASP A 488 13.37 40.66 9.84
C ASP A 488 12.78 39.28 9.54
N ILE A 489 13.55 38.28 9.99
CA ILE A 489 13.22 36.87 10.26
C ILE A 489 13.49 35.85 9.13
N ILE A 490 14.58 35.12 9.36
CA ILE A 490 15.19 34.01 8.63
C ILE A 490 14.92 32.71 9.43
N GLU A 491 14.42 31.69 8.73
CA GLU A 491 14.68 30.22 8.87
C GLU A 491 13.99 29.33 9.96
N PRO A 492 13.99 27.97 9.78
CA PRO A 492 12.78 27.11 9.81
C PRO A 492 12.77 26.04 10.92
N GLU A 493 11.59 25.50 11.28
CA GLU A 493 11.50 24.23 12.03
C GLU A 493 10.27 23.36 11.67
N GLU A 494 10.59 22.14 11.23
CA GLU A 494 10.11 20.82 11.68
C GLU A 494 8.61 20.51 11.85
N LEU A 495 8.13 19.65 10.95
CA LEU A 495 6.91 18.86 11.08
C LEU A 495 7.00 17.86 12.25
N LYS A 496 6.15 18.03 13.27
CA LYS A 496 5.70 16.95 14.15
C LYS A 496 4.28 16.56 13.75
N LYS A 497 4.14 15.39 13.11
CA LYS A 497 2.84 14.71 13.00
C LYS A 497 2.51 14.10 14.35
N LYS A 498 1.38 14.49 14.92
CA LYS A 498 0.75 13.78 16.04
C LYS A 498 0.19 12.48 15.48
N ASP A 499 0.63 11.36 16.04
CA ASP A 499 -0.01 10.06 15.87
C ASP A 499 -1.34 10.07 16.64
N GLU A 500 -2.42 9.74 15.96
CA GLU A 500 -3.71 9.39 16.58
C GLU A 500 -3.60 7.97 17.17
N PRO A 501 -4.11 7.72 18.39
CA PRO A 501 -4.12 6.38 18.97
C PRO A 501 -5.05 5.47 18.17
N GLN A 502 -4.47 4.47 17.53
CA GLN A 502 -5.22 3.41 16.85
C GLN A 502 -5.58 2.33 17.88
N HIS A 503 -6.88 2.20 18.20
CA HIS A 503 -7.45 1.13 19.01
C HIS A 503 -7.09 -0.25 18.46
N LEU A 504 -6.69 -1.18 19.34
CA LEU A 504 -5.91 -2.33 18.89
C LEU A 504 -6.24 -3.64 19.67
N PRO A 505 -7.15 -4.50 19.13
CA PRO A 505 -7.90 -5.57 19.82
C PRO A 505 -7.16 -6.92 20.03
N LEU A 506 -5.83 -6.92 20.22
CA LEU A 506 -5.05 -8.17 20.19
C LEU A 506 -5.14 -9.03 21.46
N LEU A 507 -5.56 -8.50 22.61
CA LEU A 507 -5.51 -9.26 23.86
C LEU A 507 -6.72 -10.18 24.11
N ALA A 508 -7.82 -9.97 23.41
CA ALA A 508 -9.10 -10.59 23.78
C ALA A 508 -9.89 -11.21 22.62
N SER A 509 -9.49 -10.94 21.37
CA SER A 509 -9.96 -11.68 20.19
C SER A 509 -9.39 -13.13 20.16
N LEU A 510 -9.88 -13.97 21.06
CA LEU A 510 -9.85 -15.43 20.93
C LEU A 510 -11.26 -15.98 21.14
N GLY A 511 -12.09 -15.89 20.09
CA GLY A 511 -13.33 -16.67 19.97
C GLY A 511 -14.55 -15.89 19.45
N GLU A 512 -15.02 -16.29 18.27
CA GLU A 512 -16.30 -15.95 17.61
C GLU A 512 -16.44 -14.54 16.98
N ASP A 513 -17.23 -14.53 15.90
CA ASP A 513 -17.33 -13.51 14.84
C ASP A 513 -17.65 -12.09 15.32
N ALA A 514 -16.86 -11.12 14.85
CA ALA A 514 -17.12 -9.69 15.06
C ALA A 514 -18.18 -9.16 14.06
N PRO A 515 -19.24 -8.46 14.52
CA PRO A 515 -20.18 -7.77 13.65
C PRO A 515 -19.59 -6.46 13.07
N PRO A 516 -20.07 -5.99 11.90
CA PRO A 516 -19.53 -4.81 11.23
C PRO A 516 -19.88 -3.52 11.97
N LEU A 517 -18.88 -2.67 12.21
CA LEU A 517 -19.04 -1.31 12.72
C LEU A 517 -19.71 -0.39 11.67
N PRO A 518 -20.47 0.63 12.10
CA PRO A 518 -21.22 1.50 11.20
C PRO A 518 -20.35 2.56 10.53
N ASP A 519 -20.58 2.77 9.23
CA ASP A 519 -19.99 3.83 8.42
C ASP A 519 -20.36 5.23 8.95
N THR A 520 -19.39 5.97 9.46
CA THR A 520 -19.46 7.42 9.64
C THR A 520 -18.40 8.10 8.79
N SER A 521 -18.66 8.23 7.48
CA SER A 521 -17.94 9.16 6.62
C SER A 521 -18.87 10.29 6.20
N GLU A 522 -18.69 11.45 6.83
CA GLU A 522 -19.19 12.71 6.30
C GLU A 522 -18.61 12.96 4.89
N ALA A 523 -19.47 13.32 3.96
CA ALA A 523 -19.19 13.33 2.52
C ALA A 523 -18.33 14.53 2.12
N ALA A 524 -17.02 14.31 1.94
CA ALA A 524 -16.21 15.12 1.04
C ALA A 524 -16.66 14.87 -0.42
N PRO A 525 -16.56 15.86 -1.33
CA PRO A 525 -17.09 15.75 -2.69
C PRO A 525 -16.42 14.59 -3.44
N SER A 526 -17.16 13.50 -3.64
CA SER A 526 -16.60 12.22 -4.10
C SER A 526 -16.11 12.32 -5.54
N LEU A 527 -14.79 12.37 -5.71
CA LEU A 527 -14.15 12.09 -6.98
C LEU A 527 -14.50 10.65 -7.38
N ASP A 528 -15.24 10.48 -8.48
CA ASP A 528 -15.66 9.18 -8.99
C ASP A 528 -14.80 8.74 -10.19
N LEU A 529 -14.96 7.47 -10.61
CA LEU A 529 -14.24 6.94 -11.77
C LEU A 529 -14.50 7.77 -13.05
N THR A 530 -15.70 8.33 -13.17
CA THR A 530 -16.09 9.18 -14.31
C THR A 530 -15.21 10.43 -14.40
N ASN A 531 -14.94 11.07 -13.26
CA ASN A 531 -14.08 12.24 -13.16
C ASN A 531 -12.64 11.90 -13.62
N LEU A 532 -12.11 10.76 -13.19
CA LEU A 532 -10.80 10.28 -13.64
C LEU A 532 -10.78 9.98 -15.15
N GLU A 533 -11.81 9.30 -15.66
CA GLU A 533 -11.94 9.01 -17.09
C GLU A 533 -11.95 10.29 -17.94
N ARG A 534 -12.61 11.36 -17.50
CA ARG A 534 -12.65 12.64 -18.19
C ARG A 534 -11.27 13.30 -18.25
N ILE A 535 -10.57 13.35 -17.11
CA ILE A 535 -9.19 13.86 -17.04
C ILE A 535 -8.29 13.10 -18.01
N LEU A 536 -8.35 11.77 -18.01
CA LEU A 536 -7.52 10.93 -18.87
C LEU A 536 -7.86 11.12 -20.35
N ARG A 537 -9.14 11.18 -20.74
CA ARG A 537 -9.53 11.48 -22.14
C ARG A 537 -9.02 12.83 -22.61
N ARG A 538 -9.05 13.85 -21.74
CA ARG A 538 -8.46 15.17 -22.02
C ARG A 538 -6.95 15.08 -22.23
N ALA A 539 -6.25 14.32 -21.39
CA ALA A 539 -4.82 14.09 -21.49
C ALA A 539 -4.45 13.35 -22.78
N VAL A 540 -5.27 12.37 -23.21
CA VAL A 540 -5.11 11.67 -24.50
C VAL A 540 -5.24 12.67 -25.65
N LEU A 541 -6.32 13.46 -25.69
CA LEU A 541 -6.52 14.44 -26.77
C LEU A 541 -5.38 15.45 -26.87
N ALA A 542 -4.88 15.90 -25.71
CA ALA A 542 -3.75 16.83 -25.64
C ALA A 542 -2.44 16.22 -26.19
N ALA A 543 -2.28 14.89 -26.11
CA ALA A 543 -1.10 14.17 -26.60
C ALA A 543 -1.19 13.78 -28.09
N LEU A 544 -2.39 13.82 -28.69
CA LEU A 544 -2.58 13.52 -30.11
C LEU A 544 -2.06 14.64 -31.03
N PRO A 545 -1.71 14.31 -32.29
CA PRO A 545 -1.29 15.29 -33.29
C PRO A 545 -2.32 16.39 -33.55
N ASP A 546 -1.85 17.53 -34.05
CA ASP A 546 -2.70 18.66 -34.46
C ASP A 546 -3.71 18.21 -35.52
N GLY A 547 -4.95 18.71 -35.41
CA GLY A 547 -6.07 18.29 -36.26
C GLY A 547 -6.93 17.15 -35.70
N ALA A 548 -6.45 16.42 -34.70
CA ALA A 548 -7.25 15.39 -33.99
C ALA A 548 -8.48 15.99 -33.26
N GLU A 549 -8.45 17.29 -32.99
CA GLU A 549 -9.50 18.08 -32.33
C GLU A 549 -10.80 18.16 -33.13
N LEU A 550 -10.71 18.17 -34.47
CA LEU A 550 -11.86 18.25 -35.36
C LEU A 550 -12.84 17.09 -35.16
N GLN A 551 -12.32 15.92 -34.75
CA GLN A 551 -13.09 14.74 -34.38
C GLN A 551 -12.61 14.18 -33.04
N ALA A 552 -12.45 15.05 -32.04
CA ALA A 552 -11.87 14.74 -30.73
C ALA A 552 -12.32 13.40 -30.14
N ALA A 553 -13.63 13.15 -30.07
CA ALA A 553 -14.18 11.92 -29.51
C ALA A 553 -13.77 10.66 -30.30
N LYS A 554 -13.74 10.73 -31.63
CA LYS A 554 -13.36 9.62 -32.50
C LYS A 554 -11.87 9.33 -32.39
N SER A 555 -11.03 10.37 -32.44
CA SER A 555 -9.57 10.26 -32.34
C SER A 555 -9.14 9.66 -30.99
N VAL A 556 -9.71 10.15 -29.89
CA VAL A 556 -9.44 9.61 -28.54
C VAL A 556 -9.93 8.16 -28.41
N SER A 557 -11.12 7.86 -28.92
CA SER A 557 -11.66 6.49 -28.88
C SER A 557 -10.81 5.50 -29.69
N ALA A 558 -10.27 5.94 -30.83
CA ALA A 558 -9.37 5.12 -31.64
C ALA A 558 -8.06 4.80 -30.91
N ALA A 559 -7.42 5.80 -30.30
CA ALA A 559 -6.20 5.61 -29.51
C ALA A 559 -6.43 4.67 -28.30
N ILE A 560 -7.53 4.85 -27.58
CA ILE A 560 -7.90 3.96 -26.46
C ILE A 560 -8.17 2.53 -26.96
N ALA A 561 -8.82 2.38 -28.12
CA ALA A 561 -9.12 1.07 -28.70
C ALA A 561 -7.83 0.33 -29.11
N GLU A 562 -6.83 1.03 -29.63
CA GLU A 562 -5.51 0.49 -29.94
C GLU A 562 -4.81 -0.01 -28.66
N SER A 563 -4.69 0.83 -27.63
CA SER A 563 -4.10 0.42 -26.34
C SER A 563 -4.84 -0.76 -25.73
N LYS A 564 -6.17 -0.82 -25.84
CA LYS A 564 -6.97 -1.95 -25.37
C LYS A 564 -6.59 -3.26 -26.07
N ARG A 565 -6.29 -3.24 -27.38
CA ARG A 565 -5.90 -4.45 -28.13
C ARG A 565 -4.56 -5.00 -27.65
N GLU A 566 -3.63 -4.13 -27.30
CA GLU A 566 -2.30 -4.52 -26.80
C GLU A 566 -2.33 -4.96 -25.33
N MET A 567 -3.21 -4.36 -24.51
CA MET A 567 -3.20 -4.52 -23.06
C MET A 567 -4.19 -5.56 -22.53
N VAL A 568 -5.25 -5.88 -23.27
CA VAL A 568 -6.34 -6.75 -22.78
C VAL A 568 -6.35 -8.06 -23.58
N PRO A 569 -6.24 -9.23 -22.92
CA PRO A 569 -6.30 -10.51 -23.61
C PRO A 569 -7.66 -10.68 -24.33
N PRO A 570 -7.67 -11.27 -25.53
CA PRO A 570 -8.92 -11.54 -26.24
C PRO A 570 -9.80 -12.46 -25.39
N LYS A 571 -11.12 -12.24 -25.45
CA LYS A 571 -12.07 -13.19 -24.87
C LYS A 571 -11.87 -14.54 -25.59
N PRO A 572 -11.73 -15.68 -24.88
CA PRO A 572 -11.66 -16.97 -25.55
C PRO A 572 -12.94 -17.15 -26.38
N HIS A 573 -12.78 -17.24 -27.70
CA HIS A 573 -13.88 -17.54 -28.59
C HIS A 573 -14.33 -18.97 -28.32
N HIS A 574 -15.62 -19.18 -28.04
CA HIS A 574 -16.23 -20.49 -28.24
C HIS A 574 -16.02 -20.86 -29.71
N SER A 575 -15.22 -21.89 -29.96
CA SER A 575 -15.15 -22.58 -31.24
C SER A 575 -16.54 -23.12 -31.57
N ARG A 576 -17.32 -22.31 -32.30
CA ARG A 576 -18.56 -22.75 -32.92
C ARG A 576 -18.16 -23.64 -34.08
N LYS A 577 -18.39 -24.94 -33.91
CA LYS A 577 -18.31 -26.03 -34.91
C LYS A 577 -18.23 -25.53 -36.36
N GLU A 578 -17.03 -25.55 -36.94
CA GLU A 578 -16.82 -25.69 -38.38
C GLU A 578 -16.11 -27.03 -38.61
N GLN A 579 -16.83 -28.12 -38.35
CA GLN A 579 -16.55 -29.46 -38.86
C GLN A 579 -17.89 -30.20 -38.99
N SER A 580 -18.53 -30.09 -40.16
CA SER A 580 -19.31 -31.18 -40.81
C SER A 580 -20.00 -30.65 -42.07
N ALA A 581 -19.24 -30.49 -43.15
CA ALA A 581 -19.79 -30.45 -44.50
C ALA A 581 -18.67 -30.87 -45.45
N ASP A 582 -18.30 -32.15 -45.39
CA ASP A 582 -17.91 -32.95 -46.55
C ASP A 582 -17.45 -34.34 -46.08
N ALA A 583 -18.35 -35.31 -46.24
CA ALA A 583 -18.00 -36.71 -46.43
C ALA A 583 -18.93 -37.27 -47.52
N PRO A 584 -18.40 -38.10 -48.44
CA PRO A 584 -19.06 -38.46 -49.69
C PRO A 584 -20.18 -39.47 -49.47
N ALA A 585 -21.19 -39.42 -50.33
CA ALA A 585 -22.22 -40.44 -50.43
C ALA A 585 -21.64 -41.70 -51.11
N ASP A 586 -21.49 -42.77 -50.35
CA ASP A 586 -21.46 -44.13 -50.89
C ASP A 586 -22.90 -44.61 -51.06
N GLU A 587 -23.34 -44.68 -52.31
CA GLU A 587 -24.51 -45.45 -52.74
C GLU A 587 -24.10 -46.91 -52.95
N ALA A 588 -24.70 -47.83 -52.18
CA ALA A 588 -25.00 -49.18 -52.66
C ALA A 588 -26.07 -49.86 -51.79
N SER A 589 -27.26 -50.02 -52.36
CA SER A 589 -28.12 -51.22 -52.32
C SER A 589 -29.61 -50.89 -52.15
N GLN A 590 -30.30 -50.68 -53.27
CA GLN A 590 -31.44 -51.49 -53.71
C GLN A 590 -31.70 -51.28 -55.21
#